data_AF-A0A4R0XMB6-F1
#
_entry.id   AF-A0A4R0XMB6-F1
#
_cell.length_a   1.000
_cell.length_b   1.000
_cell.length_c   1.000
_cell.angle_alpha   90.00
_cell.angle_beta   90.00
_cell.angle_gamma   90.00
#
_symmetry.space_group_name_H-M   'P 1'
#
loop_
_entity.id
_entity.type
_entity.pdbx_description
1 polymer ?
#
loop_
_entity_poly.entity_id
_entity_poly.type
_entity_poly.pdbx_seq_one_letter_code
_entity_poly.pdbx_strand_id
1 'polypeptide(L)'
;MKNIPLLGEIVDVQAFKHDGTLYRQWNGLKVIEASPFVTVLFAFKTKVAEDNGQRWIIREPMLWFFSQDDFFNTNVLLRESGSYFYTNLSSPFFFEDGTIKYIDYDLDVKMYPNKKTRVVDKEEYERHKIKMNYPQELINKIDKTIKDVLRNIKHKEGIFNYDVINTYVQQLKEQKMLKTGLKINKDKKAY
;
A
#
# COMPACT_ATOMS: atom_id res chain seq x y z
N MET A 1 17.38 -15.71 5.71
CA MET A 1 15.94 -15.48 5.96
C MET A 1 15.65 -14.04 5.57
N LYS A 2 14.52 -13.75 4.91
CA LYS A 2 14.12 -12.35 4.66
C LYS A 2 13.98 -11.66 6.02
N ASN A 3 14.61 -10.50 6.18
CA ASN A 3 14.43 -9.69 7.38
C ASN A 3 13.04 -9.04 7.28
N ILE A 4 12.18 -9.29 8.27
CA ILE A 4 10.81 -8.77 8.31
C ILE A 4 10.55 -8.19 9.70
N PRO A 5 9.71 -7.16 9.84
CA PRO A 5 9.42 -6.59 11.14
C PRO A 5 8.65 -7.57 12.03
N LEU A 6 8.67 -7.33 13.34
CA LEU A 6 7.96 -8.16 14.30
C LEU A 6 6.51 -7.70 14.47
N LEU A 7 5.61 -8.66 14.71
CA LEU A 7 4.21 -8.35 15.02
C LEU A 7 4.12 -7.42 16.24
N GLY A 8 3.38 -6.31 16.09
CA GLY A 8 3.20 -5.31 17.13
C GLY A 8 4.28 -4.22 17.18
N GLU A 9 5.37 -4.37 16.44
CA GLU A 9 6.43 -3.36 16.33
C GLU A 9 5.91 -2.05 15.72
N ILE A 10 6.51 -0.94 16.14
CA ILE A 10 6.29 0.36 15.51
C ILE A 10 7.44 0.61 14.54
N VAL A 11 7.10 0.77 13.27
CA VAL A 11 8.06 0.94 12.18
C VAL A 11 7.83 2.25 11.44
N ASP A 12 8.89 2.68 10.77
CA ASP A 12 8.82 3.73 9.77
C ASP A 12 8.71 3.14 8.36
N VAL A 13 8.27 3.95 7.41
CA VAL A 13 8.25 3.59 6.00
C VAL A 13 8.94 4.68 5.19
N GLN A 14 9.80 4.30 4.25
CA GLN A 14 10.48 5.20 3.33
C GLN A 14 10.26 4.73 1.89
N ALA A 15 9.82 5.66 1.04
CA ALA A 15 9.64 5.44 -0.39
C ALA A 15 10.73 6.17 -1.17
N PHE A 16 11.45 5.40 -1.98
CA PHE A 16 12.53 5.88 -2.84
C PHE A 16 12.07 5.88 -4.30
N LYS A 17 12.67 6.74 -5.12
CA LYS A 17 12.63 6.59 -6.58
C LYS A 17 13.77 5.69 -7.05
N HIS A 18 13.71 5.24 -8.30
CA HIS A 18 14.69 4.28 -8.83
C HIS A 18 16.13 4.80 -8.80
N ASP A 19 16.31 6.12 -8.90
CA ASP A 19 17.62 6.79 -8.79
C ASP A 19 18.15 6.90 -7.34
N GLY A 20 17.41 6.36 -6.36
CA GLY A 20 17.78 6.39 -4.94
C GLY A 20 17.28 7.62 -4.19
N THR A 21 16.51 8.51 -4.82
CA THR A 21 15.95 9.69 -4.13
C THR A 21 14.89 9.28 -3.12
N LEU A 22 15.09 9.60 -1.84
CA LEU A 22 14.04 9.49 -0.81
C LEU A 22 13.02 10.61 -1.03
N TYR A 23 11.82 10.26 -1.50
CA TYR A 23 10.81 11.27 -1.83
C TYR A 23 9.69 11.40 -0.78
N ARG A 24 9.46 10.35 0.03
CA ARG A 24 8.46 10.36 1.08
C ARG A 24 8.79 9.41 2.24
N GLN A 25 8.49 9.86 3.46
CA GLN A 25 8.64 9.07 4.67
C GLN A 25 7.39 9.16 5.55
N TRP A 26 7.03 8.04 6.16
CA TRP A 26 5.96 7.92 7.14
C TRP A 26 6.53 7.39 8.46
N ASN A 27 6.09 7.96 9.58
CA ASN A 27 6.59 7.57 10.90
C ASN A 27 5.50 7.03 11.83
N GLY A 28 5.84 5.94 12.53
CA GLY A 28 5.02 5.40 13.62
C GLY A 28 3.84 4.53 13.17
N LEU A 29 4.05 3.66 12.19
CA LEU A 29 3.04 2.67 11.78
C LEU A 29 3.17 1.41 12.64
N LYS A 30 2.06 0.78 13.01
CA LYS A 30 2.07 -0.46 13.79
C LYS A 30 1.99 -1.67 12.88
N VAL A 31 2.87 -2.65 13.07
CA VAL A 31 2.79 -3.94 12.38
C VAL A 31 1.65 -4.76 12.99
N ILE A 32 0.68 -5.16 12.17
CA ILE A 32 -0.48 -5.96 12.61
C ILE A 32 -0.53 -7.37 12.02
N GLU A 33 0.32 -7.63 11.03
CA GLU A 33 0.60 -8.94 10.45
C GLU A 33 2.06 -8.97 10.00
N ALA A 34 2.76 -10.04 10.34
CA ALA A 34 4.14 -10.28 9.93
C ALA A 34 4.30 -11.76 9.58
N SER A 35 4.35 -12.05 8.28
CA SER A 35 4.49 -13.41 7.77
C SER A 35 5.56 -13.47 6.66
N PRO A 36 5.99 -14.68 6.27
CA PRO A 36 6.89 -14.88 5.13
C PRO A 36 6.33 -14.41 3.78
N PHE A 37 5.03 -14.11 3.69
CA PHE A 37 4.35 -13.74 2.44
C PHE A 37 3.90 -12.28 2.41
N VAL A 38 3.44 -11.76 3.55
CA VAL A 38 2.86 -10.42 3.66
C VAL A 38 3.23 -9.76 4.99
N THR A 39 3.50 -8.46 4.93
CA THR A 39 3.53 -7.58 6.10
C THR A 39 2.36 -6.60 5.98
N VAL A 40 1.58 -6.44 7.05
CA VAL A 40 0.47 -5.47 7.08
C VAL A 40 0.70 -4.47 8.19
N LEU A 41 0.66 -3.19 7.83
CA LEU A 41 0.79 -2.09 8.76
C LEU A 41 -0.56 -1.42 8.99
N PHE A 42 -0.75 -0.90 10.18
CA PHE A 42 -1.84 0.01 10.51
C PHE A 42 -1.28 1.42 10.68
N ALA A 43 -1.81 2.36 9.90
CA ALA A 43 -1.50 3.77 9.97
C ALA A 43 -2.71 4.56 10.51
N PHE A 44 -2.48 5.34 11.57
CA PHE A 44 -3.44 6.28 12.12
C PHE A 44 -2.70 7.33 12.94
N LYS A 45 -2.95 8.62 12.67
CA LYS A 45 -2.17 9.75 13.19
C LYS A 45 -0.67 9.65 12.84
N THR A 46 -0.36 8.94 11.76
CA THR A 46 0.98 8.76 11.20
C THR A 46 1.47 10.07 10.60
N LYS A 47 2.69 10.49 10.95
CA LYS A 47 3.33 11.69 10.40
C LYS A 47 3.91 11.37 9.03
N VAL A 48 3.80 12.29 8.09
CA VAL A 48 4.32 12.17 6.74
C VAL A 48 5.22 13.37 6.44
N ALA A 49 6.36 13.10 5.82
CA ALA A 49 7.27 14.11 5.28
C ALA A 49 7.52 13.82 3.80
N GLU A 50 7.54 14.88 2.99
CA GLU A 50 7.85 14.82 1.55
C GLU A 50 9.18 15.53 1.26
N ASP A 51 9.81 15.19 0.13
CA ASP A 51 11.08 15.79 -0.33
C ASP A 51 11.03 17.31 -0.50
N ASN A 52 9.89 17.84 -0.90
CA ASN A 52 9.63 19.27 -1.04
C ASN A 52 9.50 20.02 0.32
N GLY A 53 9.68 19.33 1.45
CA GLY A 53 9.60 19.88 2.80
C GLY A 53 8.20 19.90 3.40
N GLN A 54 7.16 19.53 2.65
CA GLN A 54 5.80 19.42 3.18
C GLN A 54 5.71 18.34 4.25
N ARG A 55 4.89 18.63 5.27
CA ARG A 55 4.62 17.73 6.38
C ARG A 55 3.14 17.69 6.68
N TRP A 56 2.58 16.50 6.82
CA TRP A 56 1.16 16.31 7.11
C TRP A 56 0.94 15.04 7.94
N ILE A 57 -0.31 14.80 8.34
CA ILE A 57 -0.66 13.67 9.21
C ILE A 57 -1.81 12.89 8.57
N ILE A 58 -1.65 11.57 8.47
CA ILE A 58 -2.75 10.66 8.12
C ILE A 58 -3.74 10.65 9.29
N ARG A 59 -4.93 11.21 9.07
CA ARG A 59 -5.98 11.32 10.10
C ARG A 59 -7.01 10.20 10.03
N GLU A 60 -7.03 9.45 8.93
CA GLU A 60 -7.96 8.35 8.72
C GLU A 60 -7.26 7.01 8.90
N PRO A 61 -7.91 6.02 9.53
CA PRO A 61 -7.31 4.71 9.70
C PRO A 61 -7.09 4.03 8.35
N MET A 62 -5.91 3.45 8.18
CA MET A 62 -5.48 2.83 6.94
C MET A 62 -4.75 1.53 7.23
N LEU A 63 -4.99 0.52 6.40
CA LEU A 63 -4.14 -0.67 6.30
C LEU A 63 -3.15 -0.48 5.16
N TRP A 64 -1.91 -0.92 5.34
CA TRP A 64 -0.91 -0.92 4.29
C TRP A 64 -0.34 -2.32 4.12
N PHE A 65 -0.63 -2.94 2.98
CA PHE A 65 -0.21 -4.27 2.63
C PHE A 65 1.08 -4.22 1.80
N PHE A 66 2.10 -4.93 2.27
CA PHE A 66 3.36 -5.14 1.57
C PHE A 66 3.53 -6.62 1.25
N SER A 67 3.57 -6.95 -0.03
CA SER A 67 3.97 -8.28 -0.48
C SER A 67 5.49 -8.44 -0.35
N GLN A 68 5.92 -9.65 0.00
CA GLN A 68 7.33 -9.98 0.11
C GLN A 68 8.01 -10.22 -1.24
N ASP A 69 7.23 -10.47 -2.30
CA ASP A 69 7.73 -10.87 -3.62
C ASP A 69 7.06 -10.13 -4.78
N ASP A 70 5.85 -9.59 -4.59
CA ASP A 70 5.16 -8.86 -5.64
C ASP A 70 5.67 -7.42 -5.77
N PHE A 71 5.61 -6.92 -6.99
CA PHE A 71 6.03 -5.56 -7.33
C PHE A 71 4.92 -4.53 -7.09
N PHE A 72 4.21 -4.67 -5.98
CA PHE A 72 3.24 -3.67 -5.52
C PHE A 72 3.05 -3.68 -4.01
N ASN A 73 2.58 -2.56 -3.49
CA ASN A 73 2.00 -2.46 -2.16
C ASN A 73 0.64 -1.76 -2.26
N THR A 74 -0.23 -1.97 -1.28
CA THR A 74 -1.58 -1.41 -1.32
C THR A 74 -1.98 -0.79 0.00
N ASN A 75 -2.38 0.47 -0.07
CA ASN A 75 -3.03 1.20 1.00
C ASN A 75 -4.55 1.02 0.91
N VAL A 76 -5.19 0.75 2.04
CA VAL A 76 -6.64 0.61 2.16
C VAL A 76 -7.16 1.56 3.24
N LEU A 77 -7.76 2.68 2.83
CA LEU A 77 -8.40 3.59 3.79
C LEU A 77 -9.71 2.96 4.27
N LEU A 78 -9.88 2.90 5.59
CA LEU A 78 -11.03 2.27 6.24
C LEU A 78 -12.09 3.33 6.54
N ARG A 79 -13.12 3.42 5.69
CA ARG A 79 -14.23 4.36 5.83
C ARG A 79 -15.58 3.65 5.91
N GLU A 80 -16.55 4.29 6.57
CA GLU A 80 -17.93 3.80 6.62
C GLU A 80 -18.61 3.83 5.24
N SER A 81 -18.22 4.78 4.39
CA SER A 81 -18.69 4.88 3.00
C SER A 81 -18.09 3.85 2.05
N GLY A 82 -17.22 2.96 2.55
CA GLY A 82 -16.53 1.92 1.80
C GLY A 82 -15.02 2.16 1.71
N SER A 83 -14.27 1.08 1.52
CA SER A 83 -12.81 1.14 1.48
C SER A 83 -12.29 1.74 0.18
N TYR A 84 -11.33 2.66 0.29
CA TYR A 84 -10.53 3.12 -0.85
C TYR A 84 -9.31 2.21 -0.93
N PHE A 85 -9.01 1.66 -2.11
CA PHE A 85 -7.73 0.98 -2.38
C PHE A 85 -6.84 1.83 -3.29
N TYR A 86 -5.62 2.08 -2.82
CA TYR A 86 -4.54 2.71 -3.57
C TYR A 86 -3.42 1.69 -3.71
N THR A 87 -3.20 1.18 -4.92
CA THR A 87 -2.14 0.20 -5.18
C THR A 87 -1.01 0.87 -5.93
N ASN A 88 0.18 0.85 -5.34
CA ASN A 88 1.40 1.42 -5.86
C ASN A 88 2.28 0.33 -6.43
N LEU A 89 2.60 0.42 -7.73
CA LEU A 89 3.55 -0.46 -8.37
C LEU A 89 4.95 -0.07 -7.86
N SER A 90 5.57 -1.00 -7.16
CA SER A 90 6.78 -0.75 -6.37
C SER A 90 7.72 -1.95 -6.39
N SER A 91 8.93 -1.82 -5.88
CA SER A 91 9.74 -2.99 -5.57
C SER A 91 9.10 -3.77 -4.41
N PRO A 92 9.39 -5.07 -4.28
CA PRO A 92 9.28 -5.73 -2.99
C PRO A 92 10.01 -4.91 -1.93
N PHE A 93 9.48 -4.89 -0.72
CA PHE A 93 10.07 -4.09 0.33
C PHE A 93 11.33 -4.74 0.90
N PHE A 94 12.16 -3.92 1.49
CA PHE A 94 13.29 -4.32 2.32
C PHE A 94 13.11 -3.74 3.73
N PHE A 95 13.56 -4.46 4.75
CA PHE A 95 13.44 -4.03 6.14
C PHE A 95 14.81 -3.96 6.80
N GLU A 96 15.17 -2.78 7.28
CA GLU A 96 16.38 -2.50 8.06
C GLU A 96 16.12 -1.33 9.02
N ASP A 97 16.81 -1.34 10.17
CA ASP A 97 16.78 -0.24 11.14
C ASP A 97 15.36 0.22 11.52
N GLY A 98 14.46 -0.73 11.78
CA GLY A 98 13.06 -0.43 12.14
C GLY A 98 12.26 0.25 11.01
N THR A 99 12.75 0.19 9.76
CA THR A 99 12.20 0.93 8.63
C THR A 99 11.93 0.00 7.44
N ILE A 100 10.70 0.03 6.93
CA ILE A 100 10.34 -0.58 5.65
C ILE A 100 10.72 0.38 4.53
N LYS A 101 11.52 -0.09 3.58
CA LYS A 101 12.01 0.69 2.44
C LYS A 101 11.55 0.03 1.14
N TYR A 102 11.11 0.81 0.18
CA TYR A 102 10.75 0.31 -1.15
C TYR A 102 11.01 1.35 -2.22
N ILE A 103 11.12 0.90 -3.47
CA ILE A 103 11.22 1.77 -4.65
C ILE A 103 9.82 1.92 -5.24
N ASP A 104 9.41 3.15 -5.48
CA ASP A 104 8.16 3.55 -6.13
C ASP A 104 8.40 3.72 -7.63
N TYR A 105 7.55 3.08 -8.44
CA TYR A 105 7.65 3.15 -9.90
C TYR A 105 6.56 4.01 -10.54
N ASP A 106 5.99 4.95 -9.79
CA ASP A 106 5.06 6.00 -10.23
C ASP A 106 3.70 5.54 -10.77
N LEU A 107 3.56 4.27 -11.16
CA LEU A 107 2.35 3.75 -11.76
C LEU A 107 1.40 3.26 -10.66
N ASP A 108 0.19 3.82 -10.61
CA ASP A 108 -0.75 3.54 -9.53
C ASP A 108 -2.12 3.06 -10.04
N VAL A 109 -2.80 2.27 -9.22
CA VAL A 109 -4.19 1.84 -9.43
C VAL A 109 -5.07 2.31 -8.27
N LYS A 110 -6.10 3.08 -8.60
CA LYS A 110 -7.09 3.59 -7.64
C LYS A 110 -8.43 2.87 -7.83
N MET A 111 -8.93 2.27 -6.75
CA MET A 111 -10.26 1.67 -6.69
C MET A 111 -11.06 2.35 -5.57
N TYR A 112 -12.20 2.92 -5.94
CA TYR A 112 -13.11 3.59 -5.03
C TYR A 112 -14.45 2.85 -4.99
N PRO A 113 -15.17 2.89 -3.86
CA PRO A 113 -16.52 2.38 -3.78
C PRO A 113 -17.41 2.99 -4.87
N ASN A 114 -18.11 2.12 -5.62
CA ASN A 114 -19.07 2.52 -6.66
C ASN A 114 -18.47 3.39 -7.79
N LYS A 115 -17.17 3.29 -8.06
CA LYS A 115 -16.53 3.94 -9.22
C LYS A 115 -15.70 2.93 -10.01
N LYS A 116 -15.52 3.20 -11.30
CA LYS A 116 -14.60 2.45 -12.15
C LYS A 116 -13.16 2.58 -11.61
N THR A 117 -12.46 1.46 -11.56
CA THR A 117 -11.01 1.39 -11.30
C THR A 117 -10.26 2.23 -12.31
N ARG A 118 -9.23 2.96 -11.85
CA ARG A 118 -8.41 3.83 -12.69
C ARG A 118 -6.93 3.53 -12.51
N VAL A 119 -6.22 3.39 -13.62
CA VAL A 119 -4.76 3.49 -13.65
C VAL A 119 -4.42 4.96 -13.80
N VAL A 120 -3.55 5.48 -12.94
CA VAL A 120 -3.16 6.90 -12.89
C VAL A 120 -1.64 7.04 -12.97
N ASP A 121 -1.17 8.27 -13.12
CA ASP A 121 0.25 8.65 -13.07
C ASP A 121 1.12 7.99 -14.17
N LYS A 122 0.46 7.55 -15.26
CA LYS A 122 1.10 6.97 -16.46
C LYS A 122 2.13 7.90 -17.09
N GLU A 123 1.83 9.18 -17.21
CA GLU A 123 2.74 10.15 -17.83
C GLU A 123 4.02 10.34 -16.99
N GLU A 124 3.89 10.28 -15.67
CA GLU A 124 5.02 10.34 -14.75
C GLU A 124 5.90 9.09 -14.87
N TYR A 125 5.29 7.91 -14.87
CA TYR A 125 5.98 6.64 -15.12
C TYR A 125 6.74 6.65 -16.47
N GLU A 126 6.08 7.05 -17.56
CA GLU A 126 6.68 7.11 -18.90
C GLU A 126 7.89 8.06 -18.95
N ARG A 127 7.84 9.17 -18.20
CA ARG A 127 8.95 10.11 -18.08
C ARG A 127 10.08 9.54 -17.21
N HIS A 128 9.76 8.98 -16.05
CA HIS A 128 10.75 8.48 -15.09
C HIS A 128 11.47 7.24 -15.59
N LYS A 129 10.79 6.33 -16.29
CA LYS A 129 11.45 5.15 -16.87
C LYS A 129 12.58 5.53 -17.84
N ILE A 130 12.42 6.63 -18.58
CA ILE A 130 13.46 7.16 -19.48
C ILE A 130 14.51 7.91 -18.66
N LYS A 131 14.09 8.87 -17.83
CA LYS A 131 14.98 9.75 -17.07
C LYS A 131 15.92 8.98 -16.13
N MET A 132 15.40 7.95 -15.48
CA MET A 132 16.12 7.12 -14.51
C MET A 132 16.62 5.81 -15.12
N ASN A 133 16.52 5.64 -16.44
CA ASN A 133 17.05 4.51 -17.19
C ASN A 133 16.60 3.13 -16.65
N TYR A 134 15.28 2.92 -16.53
CA TYR A 134 14.74 1.66 -16.02
C TYR A 134 15.18 0.50 -16.92
N PRO A 135 15.78 -0.58 -16.38
CA PRO A 135 16.13 -1.75 -17.17
C PRO A 135 14.90 -2.38 -17.83
N GLN A 136 15.06 -2.92 -19.05
CA GLN A 136 13.94 -3.54 -19.78
C GLN A 136 13.27 -4.67 -18.99
N GLU A 137 14.03 -5.44 -18.21
CA GLU A 137 13.48 -6.48 -17.34
C GLU A 137 12.54 -5.90 -16.27
N LEU A 138 12.89 -4.75 -15.68
CA LEU A 138 12.06 -4.07 -14.70
C LEU A 138 10.76 -3.57 -15.34
N ILE A 139 10.84 -2.95 -16.52
CA ILE A 139 9.67 -2.50 -17.28
C ILE A 139 8.72 -3.67 -17.53
N ASN A 140 9.26 -4.82 -17.99
CA ASN A 140 8.47 -6.03 -18.20
C ASN A 140 7.80 -6.54 -16.92
N LYS A 141 8.49 -6.46 -15.77
CA LYS A 141 7.93 -6.82 -14.45
C LYS A 141 6.77 -5.88 -14.06
N ILE A 142 6.93 -4.57 -14.23
CA ILE A 142 5.88 -3.58 -13.92
C ILE A 142 4.66 -3.81 -14.82
N ASP A 143 4.86 -4.00 -16.13
CA ASP A 143 3.79 -4.25 -17.10
C ASP A 143 3.02 -5.54 -16.82
N LYS A 144 3.70 -6.59 -16.36
CA LYS A 144 3.04 -7.81 -15.89
C LYS A 144 2.27 -7.55 -14.60
N THR A 145 2.90 -6.87 -13.65
CA THR A 145 2.32 -6.63 -12.31
C THR A 145 1.04 -5.82 -12.40
N ILE A 146 0.97 -4.79 -13.24
CA ILE A 146 -0.27 -4.02 -13.39
C ILE A 146 -1.41 -4.86 -13.98
N LYS A 147 -1.12 -5.77 -14.92
CA LYS A 147 -2.12 -6.69 -15.46
C LYS A 147 -2.64 -7.65 -14.38
N ASP A 148 -1.72 -8.17 -13.56
CA ASP A 148 -2.06 -9.05 -12.44
C ASP A 148 -2.89 -8.32 -11.37
N VAL A 149 -2.53 -7.09 -11.00
CA VAL A 149 -3.32 -6.24 -10.08
C VAL A 149 -4.72 -6.00 -10.63
N LEU A 150 -4.85 -5.61 -11.90
CA LEU A 150 -6.17 -5.36 -12.51
C LEU A 150 -7.01 -6.64 -12.60
N ARG A 151 -6.39 -7.80 -12.86
CA ARG A 151 -7.06 -9.10 -12.79
C ARG A 151 -7.55 -9.37 -11.37
N ASN A 152 -6.69 -9.27 -10.37
CA ASN A 152 -7.02 -9.56 -8.98
C ASN A 152 -8.13 -8.63 -8.47
N ILE A 153 -8.13 -7.35 -8.87
CA ILE A 153 -9.24 -6.41 -8.61
C ILE A 153 -10.54 -6.89 -9.25
N LYS A 154 -10.51 -7.24 -10.55
CA LYS A 154 -11.70 -7.70 -11.29
C LYS A 154 -12.30 -8.97 -10.68
N HIS A 155 -11.46 -9.88 -10.20
CA HIS A 155 -11.86 -11.17 -9.63
C HIS A 155 -12.01 -11.15 -8.10
N LYS A 156 -11.76 -10.01 -7.44
CA LYS A 156 -11.83 -9.84 -5.98
C LYS A 156 -10.93 -10.82 -5.23
N GLU A 157 -9.70 -10.97 -5.71
CA GLU A 157 -8.72 -11.91 -5.18
C GLU A 157 -7.74 -11.23 -4.21
N GLY A 158 -7.21 -12.03 -3.27
CA GLY A 158 -6.23 -11.57 -2.29
C GLY A 158 -6.71 -10.36 -1.50
N ILE A 159 -5.87 -9.33 -1.43
CA ILE A 159 -6.16 -8.09 -0.69
C ILE A 159 -7.36 -7.31 -1.26
N PHE A 160 -7.77 -7.56 -2.50
CA PHE A 160 -8.93 -6.91 -3.12
C PHE A 160 -10.25 -7.61 -2.77
N ASN A 161 -10.19 -8.70 -1.99
CA ASN A 161 -11.35 -9.29 -1.36
C ASN A 161 -11.74 -8.52 -0.08
N TYR A 162 -12.94 -7.97 -0.04
CA TYR A 162 -13.45 -7.24 1.12
C TYR A 162 -13.54 -8.10 2.39
N ASP A 163 -13.74 -9.41 2.29
CA ASP A 163 -13.78 -10.28 3.48
C ASP A 163 -12.39 -10.42 4.13
N VAL A 164 -11.31 -10.35 3.33
CA VAL A 164 -9.94 -10.26 3.85
C VAL A 164 -9.76 -8.95 4.61
N ILE A 165 -10.17 -7.82 4.03
CA ILE A 165 -10.11 -6.51 4.71
C ILE A 165 -10.93 -6.51 6.00
N ASN A 166 -12.13 -7.11 5.98
CA ASN A 166 -13.00 -7.20 7.16
C ASN A 166 -12.34 -8.00 8.29
N THR A 167 -11.52 -9.01 7.98
CA THR A 167 -10.79 -9.78 8.99
C THR A 167 -9.84 -8.87 9.79
N TYR A 168 -9.03 -8.05 9.10
CA TYR A 168 -8.15 -7.07 9.75
C TYR A 168 -8.93 -6.00 10.52
N VAL A 169 -10.08 -5.57 10.01
CA VAL A 169 -10.93 -4.60 10.71
C VAL A 169 -11.43 -5.15 12.04
N GLN A 170 -11.86 -6.42 12.08
CA GLN A 170 -12.30 -7.03 13.33
C GLN A 170 -11.14 -7.18 14.31
N GLN A 171 -9.98 -7.65 13.86
CA GLN A 171 -8.76 -7.71 14.67
C GLN A 171 -8.43 -6.34 15.29
N LEU A 172 -8.48 -5.26 14.50
CA LEU A 172 -8.21 -3.90 14.98
C LEU A 172 -9.26 -3.41 16.00
N LYS A 173 -10.52 -3.84 15.87
CA LYS A 173 -11.57 -3.52 16.86
C LYS A 173 -11.37 -4.27 18.17
N GLU A 174 -11.01 -5.56 18.11
CA GLU A 174 -10.71 -6.38 19.29
C GLU A 174 -9.52 -5.79 20.07
N GLN A 175 -8.51 -5.30 19.35
CA GLN A 175 -7.36 -4.58 19.92
C GLN A 175 -7.68 -3.13 20.35
N LYS A 176 -8.94 -2.68 20.22
CA LYS A 176 -9.41 -1.32 20.55
C LYS A 176 -8.66 -0.21 19.79
N MET A 177 -8.11 -0.53 18.62
CA MET A 177 -7.42 0.42 17.74
C MET A 177 -8.37 1.14 16.79
N LEU A 178 -9.53 0.53 16.52
CA LEU A 178 -10.66 1.16 15.82
C LEU A 178 -11.86 1.29 16.75
N LYS A 179 -12.71 2.29 16.48
CA LYS A 179 -14.01 2.42 17.14
C LYS A 179 -14.88 1.19 16.81
N THR A 180 -15.51 0.60 17.81
CA THR A 180 -16.37 -0.59 17.68
C THR A 180 -17.50 -0.41 16.64
N GLY A 181 -18.02 0.81 16.53
CA GLY A 181 -19.08 1.18 15.59
C GLY A 181 -18.70 1.26 14.10
N LEU A 182 -17.41 1.26 13.74
CA LEU A 182 -16.98 1.39 12.33
C LEU A 182 -17.45 0.17 11.52
N LYS A 183 -18.50 0.32 10.72
CA LYS A 183 -18.92 -0.73 9.77
C LYS A 183 -18.33 -0.40 8.42
N ILE A 184 -17.38 -1.20 7.95
CA ILE A 184 -16.97 -1.11 6.54
C ILE A 184 -18.11 -1.72 5.74
N ASN A 185 -18.79 -0.87 4.98
CA ASN A 185 -19.91 -1.31 4.18
C ASN A 185 -19.43 -2.37 3.18
N LYS A 186 -20.08 -3.53 3.14
CA LYS A 186 -19.96 -4.44 2.00
C LYS A 186 -20.58 -3.68 0.83
N ASP A 187 -19.76 -3.24 -0.13
CA ASP A 187 -20.26 -2.50 -1.28
C ASP A 187 -21.46 -3.23 -1.88
N LYS A 188 -22.64 -2.62 -1.78
CA LYS A 188 -23.88 -3.17 -2.33
C LYS A 188 -23.95 -3.03 -3.85
N LYS A 189 -22.95 -2.42 -4.51
CA LYS A 189 -22.83 -2.29 -5.99
C LYS A 189 -21.46 -1.71 -6.39
N ALA A 190 -20.36 -2.38 -6.09
CA ALA A 190 -19.07 -2.06 -6.72
C ALA A 190 -19.00 -2.63 -8.15
N TYR A 191 -19.86 -2.13 -9.06
CA TYR A 191 -19.81 -2.38 -10.50
C TYR A 191 -20.40 -1.21 -11.27
#